data_AF-A0A6H1X004-F1
#
_entry.id   AF-A0A6H1X004-F1
#
_cell.length_a   1.000
_cell.length_b   1.000
_cell.length_c   1.000
_cell.angle_alpha   90.00
_cell.angle_beta   90.00
_cell.angle_gamma   90.00
#
_symmetry.space_group_name_H-M   'P 1'
#
loop_
_entity.id
_entity.type
_entity.pdbx_description
1 polymer ?
#
loop_
_entity_poly.entity_id
_entity_poly.type
_entity_poly.pdbx_seq_one_letter_code
_entity_poly.pdbx_strand_id
1 'polypeptide(L)' 'MNDNKQNYTGLDYEQLNSLLANQEFASWYYEKMSNKSNDEVSINDFVDILKNYSNNQFE' A
#
# COMPACT_ATOMS: atom_id res chain seq x y z
N MET A 1 15.64 10.56 -26.68
CA MET A 1 15.39 9.61 -25.58
C MET A 1 13.96 9.83 -25.17
N ASN A 2 13.06 8.95 -25.59
CA ASN A 2 11.64 9.06 -25.26
C ASN A 2 11.49 8.40 -23.89
N ASP A 3 11.66 9.20 -22.84
CA ASP A 3 11.33 8.82 -21.46
C ASP A 3 9.84 8.48 -21.43
N ASN A 4 9.57 7.19 -21.66
CA ASN A 4 8.25 6.62 -21.50
C ASN A 4 7.96 6.62 -20.01
N LYS A 5 7.55 7.78 -19.49
CA LYS A 5 6.83 7.94 -18.22
C LYS A 5 5.51 7.18 -18.36
N GLN A 6 5.57 5.86 -18.31
CA GLN A 6 4.49 5.10 -17.72
C GLN A 6 4.46 5.55 -16.26
N ASN A 7 3.65 6.56 -16.00
CA ASN A 7 3.23 7.00 -14.68
C ASN A 7 2.60 5.80 -13.95
N TYR A 8 3.44 4.95 -13.36
CA TYR A 8 3.08 4.18 -12.17
C TYR A 8 3.09 5.17 -11.00
N THR A 9 2.16 6.13 -11.05
CA THR A 9 1.90 7.11 -9.99
C THR A 9 1.15 6.42 -8.86
N GLY A 10 1.86 5.58 -8.12
CA GLY A 10 1.32 4.84 -7.00
C GLY A 10 2.43 4.53 -6.02
N LEU A 11 2.70 5.51 -5.14
CA LEU A 11 3.72 5.54 -4.10
C LEU A 11 5.18 5.56 -4.62
N ASP A 12 5.75 6.78 -4.69
CA ASP A 12 7.20 6.94 -4.75
C ASP A 12 7.87 6.29 -3.53
N TYR A 13 9.13 5.85 -3.63
CA TYR A 13 9.81 5.10 -2.56
C TYR A 13 9.78 5.83 -1.21
N GLU A 14 9.88 7.16 -1.22
CA GLU A 14 9.76 7.98 0.00
C GLU A 14 8.36 7.92 0.61
N GLN A 15 7.31 7.95 -0.22
CA GLN A 15 5.93 7.86 0.24
C GLN A 15 5.62 6.46 0.78
N LEU A 16 6.12 5.42 0.12
CA LEU A 16 5.99 4.04 0.59
C LEU A 16 6.70 3.87 1.93
N ASN A 17 7.93 4.39 2.06
CA ASN A 17 8.69 4.31 3.31
C ASN A 17 8.00 5.09 4.44
N SER A 18 7.48 6.29 4.15
CA SER A 18 6.72 7.08 5.12
C SER A 18 5.42 6.39 5.54
N LEU A 19 4.74 5.70 4.62
CA LEU A 19 3.51 4.96 4.88
C LEU A 19 3.79 3.74 5.77
N LEU A 20 4.82 2.96 5.46
CA LEU A 20 5.19 1.79 6.24
C LEU A 20 5.70 2.14 7.64
N ALA A 21 6.27 3.35 7.81
CA ALA A 21 6.66 3.89 9.10
C ALA A 21 5.51 4.51 9.90
N ASN A 22 4.31 4.66 9.30
CA ASN A 22 3.17 5.27 9.97
C ASN A 22 2.46 4.25 10.89
N GLN A 23 2.30 4.63 12.16
CA GLN A 23 1.67 3.80 13.18
C GLN A 23 0.16 3.54 12.94
N GLU A 24 -0.56 4.52 12.38
CA GLU A 24 -1.97 4.38 12.01
C GLU A 24 -2.14 3.38 10.87
N PHE A 25 -1.26 3.43 9.86
CA PHE A 25 -1.23 2.44 8.79
C PHE A 25 -1.00 1.03 9.35
N ALA A 26 -0.02 0.85 10.25
CA ALA A 26 0.26 -0.44 10.86
C ALA A 26 -0.94 -1.01 11.63
N SER A 27 -1.65 -0.15 12.38
CA SER A 27 -2.84 -0.52 13.14
C SER A 27 -4.00 -0.92 12.23
N TRP A 28 -4.27 -0.12 11.20
CA TRP A 28 -5.30 -0.40 10.20
C TRP A 28 -5.00 -1.66 9.38
N TYR A 29 -3.75 -1.86 8.98
CA TYR A 29 -3.29 -3.04 8.25
C TYR A 29 -3.51 -4.31 9.08
N TYR A 30 -3.16 -4.26 10.37
CA TYR A 30 -3.39 -5.36 11.29
C TYR A 30 -4.89 -5.71 11.42
N GLU A 31 -5.76 -4.72 11.57
CA GLU A 31 -7.22 -4.96 11.62
C GLU A 31 -7.76 -5.56 10.31
N LYS A 32 -7.28 -5.08 9.16
CA LYS A 32 -7.65 -5.63 7.84
C LYS A 32 -7.21 -7.09 7.69
N MET A 33 -6.02 -7.42 8.17
CA MET A 33 -5.49 -8.78 8.10
C MET A 33 -6.05 -9.71 9.16
N SER A 34 -6.48 -9.20 10.33
CA SER A 34 -7.08 -9.99 11.40
C SER A 34 -8.37 -10.71 10.98
N ASN A 35 -9.02 -10.27 9.89
CA ASN A 35 -10.21 -10.89 9.33
C ASN A 35 -9.91 -11.86 8.17
N LYS A 36 -8.66 -11.95 7.69
CA LYS A 36 -8.24 -12.88 6.63
C LYS A 36 -7.55 -14.10 7.26
N SER A 37 -7.78 -15.29 6.70
CA SER A 37 -7.00 -16.48 7.08
C SER A 37 -5.56 -16.35 6.60
N ASN A 38 -4.59 -16.72 7.44
CA ASN A 38 -3.15 -16.56 7.18
C ASN A 38 -2.64 -17.22 5.89
N ASP A 39 -3.36 -18.20 5.34
CA ASP A 39 -2.99 -18.93 4.11
C ASP A 39 -3.31 -18.18 2.80
N GLU A 40 -4.05 -17.06 2.85
CA GLU A 40 -4.57 -16.38 1.65
C GLU A 40 -3.89 -15.04 1.32
N VAL A 41 -2.85 -14.63 2.04
CA VAL A 41 -2.22 -13.32 1.81
C VAL A 41 -1.06 -13.45 0.82
N SER A 42 -1.31 -13.03 -0.42
CA SER A 42 -0.26 -12.92 -1.44
C SER A 42 0.44 -11.55 -1.40
N ILE A 43 1.61 -11.45 -2.03
CA ILE A 43 2.27 -10.16 -2.26
C ILE A 43 1.39 -9.19 -3.07
N ASN A 44 0.53 -9.71 -3.95
CA ASN A 44 -0.41 -8.87 -4.70
C ASN A 44 -1.47 -8.27 -3.77
N ASP A 45 -2.00 -9.04 -2.81
CA ASP A 45 -2.92 -8.53 -1.79
C ASP A 45 -2.28 -7.39 -0.98
N PHE A 46 -1.01 -7.56 -0.60
CA PHE A 46 -0.27 -6.53 0.12
C PHE A 46 -0.15 -5.23 -0.70
N VAL A 47 0.20 -5.34 -1.99
CA VAL A 47 0.28 -4.18 -2.89
C VAL A 47 -1.08 -3.51 -3.09
N ASP A 48 -2.16 -4.29 -3.22
CA ASP A 48 -3.52 -3.75 -3.32
C ASP A 48 -3.98 -3.04 -2.04
N ILE A 49 -3.59 -3.56 -0.87
CA ILE A 49 -3.87 -2.94 0.42
C ILE A 49 -3.15 -1.60 0.56
N LEU A 50 -1.87 -1.52 0.15
CA LEU A 50 -1.11 -0.28 0.14
C LEU A 50 -1.77 0.78 -0.76
N LYS A 51 -2.15 0.38 -1.99
CA LYS A 51 -2.83 1.28 -2.93
C LYS A 51 -4.17 1.78 -2.39
N ASN A 52 -4.98 0.88 -1.82
CA ASN A 52 -6.28 1.25 -1.25
C ASN A 52 -6.13 2.24 -0.10
N TYR A 53 -5.18 2.01 0.81
CA TYR A 53 -4.96 2.93 1.93
C TYR A 53 -4.50 4.30 1.44
N SER A 54 -3.54 4.36 0.52
CA SER A 54 -3.06 5.63 -0.02
C SER A 54 -4.16 6.39 -0.76
N ASN A 55 -4.94 5.74 -1.63
CA ASN A 55 -6.02 6.42 -2.35
C ASN A 55 -7.08 6.98 -1.40
N ASN A 56 -7.43 6.27 -0.31
CA ASN A 56 -8.43 6.75 0.66
C ASN A 56 -7.91 7.86 1.61
N GLN A 57 -6.59 8.10 1.67
CA GLN A 57 -5.98 9.14 2.51
C GLN A 57 -5.68 10.43 1.73
N PHE A 58 -5.69 10.38 0.39
CA PHE A 58 -5.40 11.52 -0.49
C PHE A 58 -6.64 12.03 -1.25
N GLU A 59 -7.85 11.56 -0.89
CA GLU A 59 -9.14 12.16 -1.30
C GLU A 59 -9.58 13.31 -0.38
#